data_AF-D5LXL2-F1
#
_entry.id   AF-D5LXL2-F1
#
_cell.length_a   1.000
_cell.length_b   1.000
_cell.length_c   1.000
_cell.angle_alpha   90.00
_cell.angle_beta   90.00
_cell.angle_gamma   90.00
#
_symmetry.space_group_name_H-M   'P 1'
#
loop_
_entity.id
_entity.type
_entity.pdbx_description
1 polymer ?
#
loop_
_entity_poly.entity_id
_entity_poly.type
_entity_poly.pdbx_seq_one_letter_code
_entity_poly.pdbx_strand_id
1 'polypeptide(L)'
;TIGIAVDHRRRNKSAESIQCNVQRLKEYRSKLIIFPRKASVPKKGDSPAEEIKLATQLTGPVMPIKNIYKKEKARVISEDEKNFKAFATLRMARANARLFGIRAKRAKEAAEQDVEKKK
;
A
#
# COMPACT_ATOMS: atom_id res chain seq x y z
N THR A 1 10.83 22.28 13.74
CA THR A 1 10.32 20.97 13.29
C THR A 1 8.85 21.13 12.94
N ILE A 2 8.29 20.28 12.08
CA ILE A 2 6.95 20.48 11.49
C ILE A 2 5.90 19.45 11.98
N GLY A 3 6.13 18.80 13.12
CA GLY A 3 5.11 17.95 13.77
C GLY A 3 4.82 16.61 13.10
N ILE A 4 5.75 16.05 12.31
CA ILE A 4 5.59 14.72 11.68
C ILE A 4 6.22 13.65 12.57
N ALA A 5 5.45 12.62 12.94
CA ALA A 5 5.97 11.45 13.64
C ALA A 5 6.77 10.54 12.68
N VAL A 6 8.02 10.22 13.03
CA VAL A 6 8.92 9.40 12.22
C VAL A 6 9.34 8.15 13.01
N ASP A 7 9.07 6.97 12.45
CA ASP A 7 9.55 5.68 12.97
C ASP A 7 10.53 5.04 11.99
N HIS A 8 11.80 4.98 12.37
CA HIS A 8 12.90 4.44 11.55
C HIS A 8 12.86 2.90 11.44
N ARG A 9 12.10 2.22 12.30
CA ARG A 9 12.00 0.74 12.27
C ARG A 9 11.06 0.23 11.18
N ARG A 10 10.13 1.07 10.72
CA ARG A 10 9.10 0.69 9.75
C ARG A 10 9.71 0.51 8.36
N ARG A 11 9.40 -0.60 7.68
CA ARG A 11 9.79 -0.88 6.29
C ARG A 11 8.55 -0.99 5.40
N ASN A 12 8.65 -0.46 4.18
CA ASN A 12 7.59 -0.57 3.17
C ASN A 12 7.84 -1.78 2.28
N LYS A 13 6.81 -2.60 2.04
CA LYS A 13 6.88 -3.75 1.11
C LYS A 13 6.09 -3.54 -0.18
N SER A 14 5.13 -2.61 -0.17
CA SER A 14 4.21 -2.35 -1.27
C SER A 14 4.36 -0.93 -1.82
N ALA A 15 4.32 -0.78 -3.14
CA ALA A 15 4.44 0.50 -3.81
C ALA A 15 3.18 1.37 -3.62
N GLU A 16 2.02 0.74 -3.49
CA GLU A 16 0.74 1.40 -3.28
C GLU A 16 0.74 2.14 -1.93
N SER A 17 1.27 1.50 -0.87
CA SER A 17 1.32 2.12 0.46
C SER A 17 2.27 3.31 0.52
N ILE A 18 3.43 3.24 -0.16
CA ILE A 18 4.38 4.35 -0.18
C ILE A 18 3.82 5.53 -0.96
N GLN A 19 3.15 5.30 -2.09
CA GLN A 19 2.52 6.35 -2.89
C GLN A 19 1.42 7.07 -2.09
N CYS A 20 0.53 6.33 -1.43
CA CYS A 20 -0.51 6.90 -0.57
C CYS A 20 0.08 7.76 0.56
N ASN A 21 1.13 7.29 1.23
CA ASN A 21 1.78 8.03 2.32
C ASN A 21 2.51 9.28 1.81
N VAL A 22 3.20 9.20 0.68
CA VAL A 22 3.85 10.36 0.05
C VAL A 22 2.81 11.40 -0.33
N GLN A 23 1.69 10.99 -0.91
CA GLN A 23 0.60 11.91 -1.26
C GLN A 23 0.02 12.59 -0.01
N ARG A 24 -0.19 11.84 1.07
CA ARG A 24 -0.65 12.38 2.36
C ARG A 24 0.34 13.40 2.94
N LEU A 25 1.65 13.16 2.84
CA LEU A 25 2.67 14.09 3.31
C LEU A 25 2.73 15.37 2.47
N LYS A 26 2.53 15.26 1.15
CA LYS A 26 2.40 16.43 0.27
C LYS A 26 1.18 17.26 0.62
N GLU A 27 0.04 16.61 0.84
CA GLU A 27 -1.20 17.28 1.25
C GLU A 27 -1.08 17.95 2.62
N TYR A 28 -0.44 17.27 3.59
CA TYR A 28 -0.12 17.85 4.89
C TYR A 28 0.70 19.13 4.73
N ARG A 29 1.78 19.05 3.95
CA ARG A 29 2.69 20.18 3.72
C ARG A 29 1.98 21.36 3.05
N SER A 30 1.05 21.12 2.11
CA SER A 30 0.27 22.19 1.48
C SER A 30 -0.73 22.86 2.41
N LYS A 31 -1.21 22.17 3.45
CA LYS A 31 -2.18 22.70 4.42
C LYS A 31 -1.52 23.28 5.68
N LEU A 32 -0.20 23.14 5.80
CA LEU A 32 0.54 23.51 7.00
C LEU A 32 0.99 24.97 6.92
N ILE A 33 0.57 25.77 7.90
CA ILE A 33 0.98 27.16 8.06
C ILE A 33 2.22 27.19 8.96
N ILE A 34 3.37 27.64 8.44
CA ILE A 34 4.63 27.72 9.20
C ILE A 34 4.81 29.14 9.74
N PHE A 35 4.83 29.28 11.06
CA PHE A 35 5.10 30.55 11.70
C PHE A 35 6.60 30.85 11.71
N PRO A 36 7.01 32.10 11.41
CA PRO A 36 8.40 32.50 11.51
C PRO A 36 8.87 32.44 12.96
N ARG A 37 10.11 31.99 13.18
CA ARG A 37 10.71 31.98 14.54
C ARG A 37 10.83 33.37 15.14
N LYS A 38 11.06 34.38 14.29
CA LYS A 38 11.08 35.80 14.64
C LYS A 38 10.14 36.52 13.68
N ALA A 39 9.08 37.12 14.19
CA ALA A 39 8.07 37.80 13.37
C ALA A 39 8.63 38.94 12.52
N SER A 40 9.72 39.59 12.98
CA SER A 40 10.40 40.67 12.25
C SER A 40 11.32 40.21 11.12
N VAL A 41 11.71 38.92 11.11
CA VAL A 41 12.65 38.37 10.11
C VAL A 41 12.11 37.03 9.59
N PRO A 42 11.06 37.05 8.76
CA PRO A 42 10.55 35.84 8.13
C PRO A 42 11.60 35.27 7.17
N LYS A 43 11.73 33.94 7.16
CA LYS A 43 12.67 33.19 6.33
C LYS A 43 11.95 32.48 5.18
N LYS A 44 12.72 32.02 4.21
CA LYS A 44 12.23 31.20 3.11
C LYS A 44 11.61 29.90 3.66
N GLY A 45 10.30 29.77 3.49
CA GLY A 45 9.51 28.63 3.98
C GLY A 45 8.53 28.99 5.10
N ASP A 46 8.57 30.21 5.63
CA ASP A 46 7.53 30.72 6.53
C ASP A 46 6.31 31.18 5.72
N SER A 47 5.13 31.06 6.32
CA SER A 47 3.86 31.50 5.71
C SER A 47 3.76 33.04 5.69
N PRO A 48 3.05 33.62 4.71
CA PRO A 48 2.79 35.06 4.68
C PRO A 48 1.93 35.50 5.87
N ALA A 49 2.02 36.78 6.22
CA ALA A 49 1.29 37.36 7.36
C ALA A 49 -0.24 37.21 7.25
N GLU A 50 -0.78 37.10 6.04
CA GLU A 50 -2.20 36.88 5.78
C GLU A 50 -2.65 35.47 6.21
N GLU A 51 -1.92 34.43 5.83
CA GLU A 51 -2.18 33.05 6.26
C GLU A 51 -2.03 32.88 7.77
N ILE A 52 -1.04 33.56 8.36
CA ILE A 52 -0.79 33.52 9.81
C ILE A 52 -2.00 34.04 10.59
N LYS A 53 -2.67 35.09 10.11
CA LYS A 53 -3.86 35.66 10.76
C LYS A 53 -5.07 34.73 10.65
N LEU A 54 -5.16 33.94 9.58
CA LEU A 54 -6.23 32.97 9.36
C LEU A 54 -6.02 31.65 10.11
N ALA A 55 -4.82 31.43 10.67
CA ALA A 55 -4.49 30.21 11.36
C ALA A 55 -5.38 30.02 12.61
N THR A 56 -6.10 28.91 12.63
CA THR A 56 -6.92 28.48 13.78
C THR A 56 -6.52 27.07 14.21
N GLN A 57 -6.77 26.74 15.47
CA GLN A 57 -6.51 25.39 15.96
C GLN A 57 -7.55 24.42 15.41
N LEU A 58 -7.10 23.37 14.72
CA LEU A 58 -7.95 22.27 14.33
C LEU A 58 -8.30 21.43 15.57
N THR A 59 -9.58 21.28 15.86
CA THR A 59 -10.08 20.37 16.89
C THR A 59 -10.24 18.96 16.30
N GLY A 60 -9.72 17.95 17.01
CA GLY A 60 -9.77 16.55 16.59
C GLY A 60 -8.56 16.07 15.77
N PRO A 61 -8.66 14.89 15.13
CA PRO A 61 -7.53 14.26 14.46
C PRO A 61 -7.16 14.98 13.15
N VAL A 62 -5.89 15.35 13.00
CA VAL A 62 -5.36 15.99 11.79
C VAL A 62 -5.42 15.01 10.60
N MET A 63 -6.17 15.39 9.58
CA MET A 63 -6.44 14.60 8.36
C MET A 63 -6.89 13.17 8.70
N PRO A 64 -8.16 12.96 9.12
CA PRO A 64 -8.64 11.64 9.53
C PRO A 64 -8.49 10.61 8.41
N ILE A 65 -8.00 9.43 8.74
CA ILE A 65 -7.86 8.32 7.79
C ILE A 65 -9.27 7.76 7.54
N LYS A 66 -9.69 7.75 6.26
CA LYS A 66 -10.98 7.21 5.85
C LYS A 66 -10.76 5.94 5.03
N ASN A 67 -11.55 4.91 5.34
CA ASN A 67 -11.60 3.69 4.53
C ASN A 67 -12.53 3.94 3.35
N ILE A 68 -11.95 4.30 2.22
CA ILE A 68 -12.69 4.60 0.99
C ILE A 68 -12.84 3.30 0.20
N TYR A 69 -14.08 2.91 -0.06
CA TYR A 69 -14.41 1.80 -0.95
C TYR A 69 -14.81 2.34 -2.32
N LYS A 70 -14.17 1.85 -3.37
CA LYS A 70 -14.57 2.17 -4.75
C LYS A 70 -15.83 1.38 -5.08
N LYS A 71 -16.94 2.07 -5.31
CA LYS A 71 -18.18 1.44 -5.78
C LYS A 71 -18.03 1.11 -7.27
N GLU A 72 -18.11 -0.17 -7.61
CA GLU A 72 -18.13 -0.61 -9.00
C GLU A 72 -19.53 -0.47 -9.59
N LYS A 73 -19.60 -0.18 -10.90
CA LYS A 73 -20.87 -0.15 -11.64
C LYS A 73 -21.26 -1.56 -12.05
N ALA A 74 -22.56 -1.82 -12.16
CA ALA A 74 -23.06 -3.07 -12.72
C ALA A 74 -22.54 -3.24 -14.16
N ARG A 75 -22.08 -4.45 -14.49
CA ARG A 75 -21.54 -4.83 -15.79
C ARG A 75 -22.17 -6.15 -16.22
N VAL A 76 -22.25 -6.36 -17.53
CA VAL A 76 -22.69 -7.64 -18.09
C VAL A 76 -21.62 -8.69 -17.79
N ILE A 77 -22.06 -9.86 -17.31
CA ILE A 77 -21.17 -10.97 -16.95
C ILE A 77 -20.63 -11.61 -18.23
N SER A 78 -19.30 -11.74 -18.32
CA SER A 78 -18.63 -12.40 -19.44
C SER A 78 -18.83 -13.92 -19.43
N GLU A 79 -18.66 -14.59 -20.57
CA GLU A 79 -18.76 -16.06 -20.63
C GLU A 79 -17.67 -16.75 -19.80
N ASP A 80 -16.46 -16.18 -19.74
CA ASP A 80 -15.36 -16.69 -18.93
C ASP A 80 -15.68 -16.67 -17.43
N GLU A 81 -16.31 -15.60 -16.94
CA GLU A 81 -16.75 -15.48 -15.54
C GLU A 81 -17.86 -16.49 -15.20
N LYS A 82 -18.75 -16.78 -16.15
CA LYS A 82 -19.80 -17.81 -15.96
C LYS A 82 -19.21 -19.22 -15.91
N ASN A 83 -18.20 -19.48 -16.73
CA ASN A 83 -17.54 -20.79 -16.80
C ASN A 83 -16.52 -21.00 -15.68
N PHE A 84 -16.16 -19.94 -14.94
CA PHE A 84 -15.19 -20.03 -13.85
C PHE A 84 -15.74 -20.80 -12.64
N LYS A 85 -15.16 -21.97 -12.37
CA LYS A 85 -15.51 -22.83 -11.23
C LYS A 85 -14.80 -22.40 -9.94
N ALA A 86 -15.28 -21.34 -9.30
CA ALA A 86 -14.64 -20.74 -8.11
C ALA A 86 -14.39 -21.73 -6.96
N PHE A 87 -15.34 -22.62 -6.66
CA PHE A 87 -15.15 -23.61 -5.59
C PHE A 87 -14.02 -24.61 -5.92
N ALA A 88 -14.01 -25.13 -7.15
CA ALA A 88 -12.99 -26.08 -7.60
C ALA A 88 -11.60 -25.43 -7.64
N THR A 89 -11.49 -24.20 -8.13
CA THR A 89 -10.20 -23.48 -8.20
C THR A 89 -9.61 -23.24 -6.80
N LEU A 90 -10.43 -22.87 -5.82
CA LEU A 90 -10.00 -22.73 -4.42
C LEU A 90 -9.49 -24.05 -3.82
N ARG A 91 -10.19 -25.16 -4.09
CA ARG A 91 -9.79 -26.50 -3.61
C ARG A 91 -8.49 -26.96 -4.27
N MET A 92 -8.33 -26.73 -5.57
CA MET A 92 -7.10 -27.06 -6.29
C MET A 92 -5.93 -26.20 -5.84
N ALA A 93 -6.11 -24.91 -5.60
CA ALA A 93 -5.06 -24.03 -5.07
C ALA A 93 -4.54 -24.51 -3.71
N ARG A 94 -5.46 -24.90 -2.80
CA ARG A 94 -5.10 -25.49 -1.50
C ARG A 94 -4.34 -26.81 -1.66
N ALA A 95 -4.80 -27.70 -2.55
CA ALA A 95 -4.12 -28.97 -2.82
C ALA A 95 -2.73 -28.77 -3.42
N ASN A 96 -2.57 -27.83 -4.36
CA ASN A 96 -1.29 -27.50 -4.98
C ASN A 96 -0.31 -26.91 -3.97
N ALA A 97 -0.74 -25.98 -3.12
CA ALA A 97 0.09 -25.43 -2.05
C ALA A 97 0.55 -26.52 -1.06
N ARG A 98 -0.34 -27.46 -0.69
CA ARG A 98 -0.01 -28.57 0.20
C ARG A 98 0.95 -29.59 -0.44
N LEU A 99 0.75 -29.91 -1.71
CA LEU A 99 1.49 -30.97 -2.41
C LEU A 99 2.72 -30.47 -3.17
N PHE A 100 3.02 -29.17 -3.15
CA PHE A 100 4.13 -28.58 -3.90
C PHE A 100 5.47 -29.27 -3.62
N GLY A 101 5.84 -29.40 -2.34
CA GLY A 101 7.11 -30.02 -1.95
C GLY A 101 7.20 -31.51 -2.35
N ILE A 102 6.12 -32.28 -2.14
CA ILE A 102 6.09 -33.71 -2.47
C ILE A 102 6.19 -33.91 -3.99
N ARG A 103 5.47 -33.10 -4.77
CA ARG A 103 5.53 -33.16 -6.23
C ARG A 103 6.91 -32.76 -6.75
N ALA A 104 7.52 -31.73 -6.19
CA ALA A 104 8.89 -31.33 -6.53
C ALA A 104 9.90 -32.44 -6.20
N LYS A 105 9.78 -33.09 -5.03
CA LYS A 105 10.65 -34.21 -4.64
C LYS A 105 10.50 -35.40 -5.60
N ARG A 106 9.27 -35.84 -5.87
CA ARG A 106 9.00 -36.96 -6.79
C ARG A 106 9.49 -36.66 -8.22
N ALA A 107 9.34 -35.42 -8.68
CA ALA A 107 9.85 -35.01 -9.99
C ALA A 107 11.38 -35.08 -10.06
N LYS A 108 12.09 -34.71 -8.97
CA LYS A 108 13.55 -34.85 -8.89
C LYS A 108 13.97 -36.32 -8.87
N GLU A 109 13.38 -37.13 -8.01
CA GLU A 109 13.69 -38.56 -7.90
C GLU A 109 13.44 -39.30 -9.23
N ALA A 110 12.33 -38.98 -9.92
CA ALA A 110 12.05 -39.55 -11.24
C ALA A 110 13.09 -39.13 -12.28
N ALA A 111 13.51 -37.85 -12.29
CA ALA A 111 14.55 -37.37 -13.19
C ALA A 111 15.92 -38.02 -12.90
N GLU A 112 16.27 -38.22 -11.63
CA GLU A 112 17.49 -38.93 -11.22
C GLU A 112 17.48 -40.40 -11.67
N GLN A 113 16.35 -41.09 -11.49
CA GLN A 113 16.18 -42.47 -11.98
C GLN A 113 16.23 -42.56 -13.51
N ASP A 114 15.67 -41.59 -14.24
CA ASP A 114 15.75 -41.56 -15.70
C ASP A 114 17.16 -41.26 -16.21
N VAL A 115 17.97 -40.51 -15.45
CA VAL A 115 19.39 -40.30 -15.73
C VAL A 115 20.19 -41.58 -15.45
N GLU A 116 19.90 -42.28 -14.36
CA GLU A 116 20.56 -43.53 -14.01
C GLU A 116 20.23 -44.66 -15.01
N LYS A 117 18.99 -44.74 -15.50
CA LYS A 117 18.61 -45.68 -16.58
C LYS A 117 19.23 -45.39 -17.93
N LYS A 118 19.70 -44.16 -18.16
CA LYS A 118 20.37 -43.75 -19.41
C LYS A 118 21.89 -43.90 -19.35
N LYS A 119 22.45 -44.12 -18.15
CA LYS A 119 23.84 -44.56 -17.98
C LYS A 119 23.94 -46.07 -18.19
#